data_AF-A0A0G1L5F4-F1
#
_entry.id   AF-A0A0G1L5F4-F1
#
_cell.length_a   1.000
_cell.length_b   1.000
_cell.length_c   1.000
_cell.angle_alpha   90.00
_cell.angle_beta   90.00
_cell.angle_gamma   90.00
#
_symmetry.space_group_name_H-M   'P 1'
#
loop_
_entity.id
_entity.type
_entity.pdbx_description
1 polymer ?
#
loop_
_entity_poly.entity_id
_entity_poly.type
_entity_poly.pdbx_seq_one_letter_code
_entity_poly.pdbx_strand_id
1 'polypeptide(L)'
;MELKAIIAGLLFGAWPILMQRSHLPGNIQSFVFAGGTFLIVSFFAISGFKNIHDPNWTMAILGAIAGGFGLAVFTKGLALTDENTISAYFVLMIVVQATIPAIYKIVIDGKGINFEKTLGFALAIVATFLLTKK
;
A
#
# COMPACT_ATOMS: atom_id res chain seq x y z
N MET A 1 -8.18 15.08 10.15
CA MET A 1 -7.38 13.99 9.55
C MET A 1 -8.24 12.86 9.00
N GLU A 2 -9.42 12.63 9.57
CA GLU A 2 -10.29 11.49 9.25
C GLU A 2 -10.79 11.46 7.79
N LEU A 3 -11.27 12.59 7.25
CA LEU A 3 -11.75 12.64 5.86
C LEU A 3 -10.67 12.27 4.84
N LYS A 4 -9.42 12.68 5.06
CA LYS A 4 -8.29 12.35 4.17
C LYS A 4 -7.99 10.84 4.19
N ALA A 5 -8.08 10.21 5.36
CA ALA A 5 -7.89 8.77 5.51
C ALA A 5 -9.01 7.98 4.83
N ILE A 6 -10.26 8.45 4.93
CA ILE A 6 -11.41 7.84 4.26
C ILE A 6 -11.25 7.91 2.74
N ILE A 7 -10.91 9.08 2.20
CA ILE A 7 -10.69 9.26 0.76
C ILE A 7 -9.51 8.40 0.28
N ALA A 8 -8.41 8.39 1.02
CA ALA A 8 -7.26 7.53 0.70
C ALA A 8 -7.64 6.05 0.67
N GLY A 9 -8.42 5.58 1.66
CA GLY A 9 -8.93 4.21 1.71
C GLY A 9 -9.83 3.85 0.53
N LEU A 10 -10.75 4.75 0.14
CA LEU A 10 -11.62 4.54 -1.03
C LEU A 10 -10.85 4.51 -2.35
N LEU A 11 -9.87 5.40 -2.53
CA LEU A 11 -9.05 5.46 -3.73
C LEU A 11 -8.10 4.25 -3.82
N PHE A 12 -7.50 3.85 -2.70
CA PHE A 12 -6.75 2.59 -2.62
C PHE A 12 -7.65 1.38 -2.93
N GLY A 13 -8.89 1.41 -2.45
CA GLY A 13 -10.01 0.51 -2.79
C GLY A 13 -10.26 0.32 -4.27
N ALA A 14 -10.52 1.43 -4.94
CA ALA A 14 -10.92 1.45 -6.32
C ALA A 14 -9.78 1.08 -7.26
N TRP A 15 -8.54 1.40 -6.90
CA TRP A 15 -7.38 1.24 -7.78
C TRP A 15 -7.20 -0.18 -8.35
N PRO A 16 -7.15 -1.26 -7.54
CA PRO A 16 -6.96 -2.61 -8.07
C PRO A 16 -8.09 -3.05 -9.00
N ILE A 17 -9.32 -2.65 -8.72
CA ILE A 17 -10.49 -2.94 -9.55
C ILE A 17 -10.37 -2.25 -10.92
N LEU A 18 -9.97 -0.97 -10.91
CA LEU A 18 -9.75 -0.21 -12.14
C LEU A 18 -8.61 -0.79 -12.96
N MET A 19 -7.52 -1.22 -12.32
CA MET A 19 -6.38 -1.84 -12.99
C MET A 19 -6.71 -3.20 -13.59
N GLN A 20 -7.43 -4.06 -12.87
CA GLN A 20 -7.88 -5.35 -13.42
C GLN A 20 -8.74 -5.13 -14.67
N ARG A 21 -9.72 -4.22 -14.60
CA ARG A 21 -10.62 -3.91 -15.72
C ARG A 21 -9.94 -3.23 -16.90
N SER A 22 -8.77 -2.64 -16.70
CA SER A 22 -8.01 -2.00 -17.77
C SER A 22 -7.42 -3.00 -18.78
N HIS A 23 -7.34 -4.29 -18.42
CA HIS A 23 -6.70 -5.35 -19.20
C HIS A 23 -5.26 -5.03 -19.64
N LEU A 24 -4.61 -4.06 -18.98
CA LEU A 24 -3.21 -3.73 -19.24
C LEU A 24 -2.32 -4.86 -18.73
N PRO A 25 -1.21 -5.17 -19.42
CA PRO A 25 -0.24 -6.12 -18.89
C PRO A 25 0.39 -5.56 -17.59
N GLY A 26 0.67 -6.43 -16.62
CA GLY A 26 1.09 -6.03 -15.27
C GLY A 26 2.30 -5.08 -15.23
N ASN A 27 3.25 -5.24 -16.16
CA ASN A 27 4.42 -4.34 -16.28
C ASN A 27 4.00 -2.90 -16.63
N ILE A 28 3.00 -2.73 -17.50
CA ILE A 28 2.47 -1.41 -17.87
C ILE A 28 1.66 -0.84 -16.71
N GLN A 29 0.88 -1.65 -16.00
CA GLN A 29 0.14 -1.20 -14.80
C GLN A 29 1.08 -0.63 -13.73
N SER A 30 2.19 -1.34 -13.46
CA SER A 30 3.24 -0.86 -12.54
C SER A 30 3.82 0.48 -12.98
N PHE A 31 4.12 0.61 -14.27
CA PHE A 31 4.70 1.84 -14.81
C PHE A 31 3.72 3.02 -14.71
N VAL A 32 2.45 2.81 -15.08
CA VAL A 32 1.40 3.84 -14.99
C VAL A 32 1.19 4.27 -13.54
N PHE A 33 1.14 3.33 -12.59
CA PHE A 33 0.99 3.64 -11.16
C PHE A 33 2.17 4.44 -10.62
N ALA A 34 3.39 3.92 -10.84
CA ALA A 34 4.61 4.53 -10.34
C ALA A 34 4.82 5.92 -10.96
N GLY A 35 4.59 6.06 -12.28
CA GLY A 35 4.68 7.33 -12.98
C GLY A 35 3.64 8.35 -12.52
N GLY A 36 2.38 7.94 -12.38
CA GLY A 36 1.31 8.80 -11.86
C GLY A 36 1.60 9.27 -10.43
N THR A 37 2.03 8.34 -9.57
CA THR A 37 2.40 8.66 -8.19
C THR A 37 3.61 9.58 -8.13
N PHE A 38 4.64 9.34 -8.96
CA PHE A 38 5.79 10.20 -9.06
C PHE A 38 5.37 11.63 -9.43
N LEU A 39 4.60 11.83 -10.51
CA LEU A 39 4.17 13.16 -10.92
C LEU A 39 3.39 13.90 -9.83
N ILE A 40 2.46 13.22 -9.16
CA ILE A 40 1.65 13.81 -8.09
C ILE A 40 2.53 14.15 -6.89
N VAL A 41 3.35 13.20 -6.42
CA VAL A 41 4.20 13.39 -5.23
C VAL A 41 5.27 14.45 -5.49
N SER A 42 5.88 14.46 -6.68
CA SER A 42 6.87 15.46 -7.07
C SER A 42 6.32 16.88 -7.02
N PHE A 43 5.08 17.08 -7.48
CA PHE A 43 4.41 18.39 -7.38
C PHE A 43 4.34 18.90 -5.94
N PHE A 44 3.94 18.04 -5.00
CA PHE A 44 3.91 18.40 -3.58
C PHE A 44 5.31 18.50 -2.96
N ALA A 45 6.27 17.67 -3.39
CA ALA A 45 7.63 17.64 -2.87
C ALA A 45 8.43 18.93 -3.14
N ILE A 46 8.16 19.62 -4.27
CA ILE A 46 8.81 20.89 -4.61
C ILE A 46 8.60 21.95 -3.50
N SER A 47 7.45 21.94 -2.84
CA SER A 47 7.15 22.87 -1.74
C SER A 47 7.95 22.62 -0.46
N GLY A 48 8.45 21.39 -0.26
CA GLY A 48 9.17 20.95 0.94
C GLY A 48 10.69 20.89 0.80
N PHE A 49 11.23 21.14 -0.41
CA PHE A 49 12.64 20.91 -0.73
C PHE A 49 13.63 21.72 0.13
N LYS A 50 13.20 22.88 0.65
CA LYS A 50 14.04 23.76 1.50
C LYS A 50 14.32 23.19 2.89
N ASN A 51 13.56 22.17 3.33
CA ASN A 51 13.65 21.63 4.69
C ASN A 51 14.32 20.24 4.75
N ILE A 52 15.00 19.81 3.68
CA ILE A 52 15.70 18.52 3.66
C ILE A 52 17.03 18.67 4.41
N HIS A 53 17.05 18.26 5.69
CA HIS A 53 18.28 18.06 6.46
C HIS A 53 18.65 16.57 6.44
N ASP A 54 19.90 16.27 6.05
CA ASP A 54 20.53 14.94 6.07
C ASP A 54 19.65 13.78 5.56
N PRO A 55 19.33 13.75 4.26
CA PRO A 55 18.57 12.65 3.67
C PRO A 55 19.35 11.34 3.78
N ASN A 56 18.72 10.33 4.39
CA ASN A 56 19.24 8.97 4.38
C ASN A 56 18.97 8.30 3.02
N TRP A 57 19.85 8.59 2.06
CA TRP A 57 19.77 8.07 0.69
C TRP A 57 19.80 6.55 0.63
N THR A 58 20.50 5.90 1.56
CA THR A 58 20.54 4.43 1.62
C THR A 58 19.15 3.85 1.87
N MET A 59 18.42 4.38 2.85
CA MET A 59 17.04 3.96 3.11
C MET A 59 16.10 4.31 1.94
N ALA A 60 16.27 5.48 1.33
CA ALA A 60 15.45 5.89 0.19
C ALA A 60 15.63 4.96 -1.01
N ILE A 61 16.88 4.61 -1.36
CA ILE A 61 17.20 3.72 -2.47
C ILE A 61 16.71 2.30 -2.19
N LEU A 62 16.97 1.76 -0.99
CA LEU A 62 16.51 0.42 -0.63
C LEU A 62 14.98 0.33 -0.61
N GLY A 63 14.31 1.36 -0.07
CA GLY A 63 12.86 1.47 -0.09
C GLY A 63 12.29 1.54 -1.51
N ALA A 64 12.94 2.29 -2.41
CA ALA A 64 12.55 2.39 -3.81
C ALA A 64 12.69 1.05 -4.55
N ILE A 65 13.78 0.31 -4.34
CA ILE A 65 13.99 -1.01 -4.96
C ILE A 65 12.97 -2.01 -4.43
N ALA A 66 12.83 -2.13 -3.11
CA ALA A 66 11.89 -3.06 -2.49
C ALA A 66 10.43 -2.73 -2.86
N GLY A 67 10.06 -1.45 -2.84
CA GLY A 67 8.74 -0.98 -3.23
C GLY A 67 8.45 -1.20 -4.71
N GLY A 68 9.41 -0.93 -5.59
CA GLY A 68 9.29 -1.17 -7.03
C GLY A 68 9.14 -2.65 -7.37
N PHE A 69 9.94 -3.52 -6.74
CA PHE A 69 9.82 -4.96 -6.90
C PHE A 69 8.47 -5.49 -6.38
N GLY A 70 8.06 -5.05 -5.19
CA GLY A 70 6.76 -5.42 -4.61
C GLY A 70 5.59 -5.00 -5.50
N LEU A 71 5.62 -3.79 -6.06
CA LEU A 71 4.62 -3.30 -6.99
C LEU A 71 4.57 -4.13 -8.29
N ALA A 72 5.74 -4.47 -8.86
CA ALA A 72 5.82 -5.30 -10.06
C ALA A 72 5.23 -6.69 -9.84
N VAL A 73 5.55 -7.33 -8.72
CA VAL A 73 4.98 -8.64 -8.35
C VAL A 73 3.48 -8.53 -8.11
N PHE A 74 3.03 -7.50 -7.38
CA PHE A 74 1.62 -7.30 -7.05
C PHE A 74 0.76 -7.06 -8.30
N THR A 75 1.18 -6.16 -9.18
CA THR A 75 0.44 -5.86 -10.42
C THR A 75 0.45 -7.03 -11.41
N LYS A 76 1.52 -7.82 -11.45
CA LYS A 76 1.54 -9.07 -12.21
C LYS A 76 0.55 -10.08 -11.65
N GLY A 77 0.48 -10.23 -10.32
CA GLY A 77 -0.53 -11.07 -9.67
C GLY A 77 -1.94 -10.59 -9.99
N LEU A 78 -2.19 -9.28 -9.87
CA LEU A 78 -3.47 -8.66 -10.16
C LEU A 78 -3.94 -8.88 -11.61
N ALA A 79 -3.02 -8.78 -12.58
CA ALA A 79 -3.31 -8.99 -13.99
C ALA A 79 -3.66 -10.46 -14.35
N LEU A 80 -3.27 -11.42 -13.51
CA LEU A 80 -3.53 -12.85 -13.70
C LEU A 80 -4.71 -13.37 -12.86
N THR A 81 -5.33 -12.51 -12.04
CA THR A 81 -6.33 -12.89 -11.05
C THR A 81 -7.75 -12.67 -11.56
N ASP A 82 -8.61 -13.67 -11.40
CA ASP A 82 -10.03 -13.60 -11.74
C ASP A 82 -10.81 -12.63 -10.81
N GLU A 83 -11.93 -12.09 -11.30
CA GLU A 83 -12.77 -11.14 -10.54
C GLU A 83 -13.23 -11.67 -9.17
N ASN A 84 -13.33 -12.99 -9.01
CA ASN A 84 -13.73 -13.61 -7.74
C ASN A 84 -12.62 -13.64 -6.68
N THR A 85 -11.34 -13.54 -7.09
CA THR A 85 -10.18 -13.63 -6.18
C THR A 85 -9.50 -12.28 -5.96
N ILE A 86 -9.90 -11.23 -6.68
CA ILE A 86 -9.36 -9.87 -6.50
C ILE A 86 -9.61 -9.30 -5.11
N SER A 87 -10.74 -9.66 -4.47
CA SER A 87 -11.07 -9.27 -3.11
C SER A 87 -10.04 -9.80 -2.10
N ALA A 88 -9.53 -11.02 -2.30
CA ALA A 88 -8.49 -11.60 -1.46
C ALA A 88 -7.15 -10.86 -1.61
N TYR A 89 -6.77 -10.47 -2.84
CA TYR A 89 -5.58 -9.64 -3.08
C TYR A 89 -5.71 -8.24 -2.47
N PHE A 90 -6.90 -7.66 -2.54
CA PHE A 90 -7.21 -6.36 -1.96
C PHE A 90 -7.01 -6.36 -0.44
N VAL A 91 -7.51 -7.41 0.19
CA VAL A 91 -7.40 -7.64 1.62
C VAL A 91 -5.95 -7.92 2.03
N LEU A 92 -5.25 -8.79 1.31
CA LEU A 92 -3.83 -9.07 1.56
C LEU A 92 -3.00 -7.79 1.52
N MET A 93 -3.27 -6.92 0.55
CA MET A 93 -2.61 -5.62 0.41
C MET A 93 -2.85 -4.72 1.63
N ILE A 94 -4.10 -4.61 2.12
CA ILE A 94 -4.41 -3.82 3.33
C ILE A 94 -3.69 -4.38 4.55
N VAL A 95 -3.73 -5.71 4.73
CA VAL A 95 -3.09 -6.37 5.88
C VAL A 95 -1.59 -6.12 5.85
N VAL A 96 -0.92 -6.37 4.71
CA VAL A 96 0.52 -6.15 4.58
C VAL A 96 0.90 -4.69 4.85
N GLN A 97 0.14 -3.73 4.30
CA GLN A 97 0.40 -2.30 4.49
C GLN A 97 0.12 -1.79 5.90
N ALA A 98 -0.79 -2.40 6.65
CA ALA A 98 -1.06 -2.05 8.04
C ALA A 98 -0.09 -2.75 9.01
N THR A 99 0.19 -4.04 8.76
CA THR A 99 0.97 -4.90 9.65
C THR A 99 2.46 -4.55 9.61
N ILE A 100 3.06 -4.30 8.43
CA ILE A 100 4.50 -4.01 8.34
C ILE A 100 4.89 -2.73 9.11
N PRO A 101 4.24 -1.56 8.91
CA PRO A 101 4.57 -0.35 9.66
C PRO A 101 4.30 -0.49 11.16
N ALA A 102 3.28 -1.26 11.52
CA ALA A 102 2.98 -1.52 12.92
C ALA A 102 4.06 -2.35 13.61
N ILE A 103 4.49 -3.45 12.99
CA ILE A 103 5.61 -4.26 13.48
C ILE A 103 6.87 -3.41 13.58
N TYR A 104 7.19 -2.64 12.53
CA TYR A 104 8.33 -1.73 12.54
C TYR A 104 8.28 -0.75 13.71
N LYS A 105 7.11 -0.14 13.95
CA LYS A 105 6.91 0.78 15.08
C LYS A 105 7.09 0.09 16.43
N ILE A 106 6.63 -1.15 16.59
CA ILE A 106 6.81 -1.93 17.82
C ILE A 106 8.31 -2.23 18.06
N VAL A 107 9.03 -2.60 17.00
CA VAL A 107 10.47 -2.91 17.06
C VAL A 107 11.28 -1.67 17.43
N ILE A 108 10.95 -0.49 16.88
CA ILE A 108 11.68 0.75 17.17
C ILE A 108 11.29 1.39 18.50
N ASP A 109 9.99 1.49 18.80
CA ASP A 109 9.55 2.18 20.02
C ASP A 109 9.85 1.36 21.28
N GLY A 110 10.07 0.04 21.15
CA GLY A 110 10.33 -0.89 22.26
C GLY A 110 9.17 -1.04 23.27
N LYS A 111 8.17 -0.16 23.18
CA LYS A 111 6.90 -0.18 23.90
C LYS A 111 6.01 -1.20 23.19
N GLY A 112 5.66 -2.27 23.89
CA GLY A 112 4.80 -3.34 23.37
C GLY A 112 3.48 -2.85 22.76
N ILE A 113 2.74 -3.79 22.17
CA ILE A 113 1.50 -3.46 21.46
C ILE A 113 0.42 -2.99 22.45
N ASN A 114 -0.02 -1.74 22.32
CA ASN A 114 -1.17 -1.23 23.06
C ASN A 114 -2.46 -1.97 22.63
N PHE A 115 -3.39 -2.21 23.56
CA PHE A 115 -4.59 -3.02 23.33
C PHE A 115 -5.40 -2.58 22.09
N GLU A 116 -5.48 -1.27 21.86
CA GLU A 116 -6.15 -0.65 20.70
C GLU A 116 -5.57 -1.11 19.35
N LYS A 117 -4.23 -1.25 19.26
CA LYS A 117 -3.56 -1.70 18.03
C LYS A 117 -3.81 -3.19 17.79
N THR A 118 -3.78 -3.99 18.85
CA THR A 118 -4.09 -5.43 18.80
C THR A 118 -5.52 -5.66 18.32
N LEU A 119 -6.48 -4.89 18.85
CA LEU A 119 -7.87 -4.93 18.43
C LEU A 119 -8.02 -4.54 16.95
N GLY A 120 -7.31 -3.50 16.50
CA GLY A 120 -7.26 -3.10 15.10
C GLY A 120 -6.79 -4.21 14.16
N PHE A 121 -5.72 -4.94 14.51
CA PHE A 121 -5.27 -6.09 13.70
C PHE A 121 -6.26 -7.24 13.73
N ALA A 122 -6.84 -7.56 14.89
CA ALA A 122 -7.85 -8.61 14.99
C ALA A 122 -9.06 -8.31 14.10
N LEU A 123 -9.56 -7.07 14.12
CA LEU A 123 -10.66 -6.64 13.25
C LEU A 123 -10.29 -6.68 11.76
N ALA A 124 -9.06 -6.30 11.40
CA ALA A 124 -8.58 -6.41 10.02
C ALA A 124 -8.54 -7.88 9.54
N ILE A 125 -8.09 -8.81 10.40
CA ILE A 125 -8.08 -10.25 10.12
C ILE A 125 -9.52 -10.80 10.01
N VAL A 126 -10.44 -10.38 10.88
CA VAL A 126 -11.85 -10.80 10.80
C VAL A 126 -12.51 -10.27 9.52
N ALA A 127 -12.30 -9.01 9.16
CA ALA A 127 -12.78 -8.43 7.91
C ALA A 127 -12.20 -9.18 6.70
N THR A 128 -10.92 -9.56 6.77
CA THR A 128 -10.25 -10.40 5.77
C THR A 128 -10.97 -11.74 5.59
N PHE A 129 -11.23 -12.46 6.68
CA PHE A 129 -11.91 -13.75 6.65
C PHE A 129 -13.34 -13.65 6.11
N LEU A 130 -14.09 -12.62 6.51
CA LEU A 130 -15.47 -12.41 6.05
C LEU A 130 -15.56 -12.08 4.57
N LEU A 131 -14.61 -11.30 4.04
CA LEU A 131 -14.54 -10.95 2.61
C LEU A 131 -14.08 -12.10 1.72
N THR A 132 -13.24 -12.99 2.26
CA THR A 132 -12.74 -14.18 1.53
C THR A 132 -13.77 -15.31 1.49
N LYS A 133 -14.75 -15.30 2.41
CA LYS A 133 -15.83 -16.30 2.48
C LYS A 133 -16.96 -15.92 1.51
N LYS A 134 -16.72 -16.14 0.22
CA LYS A 134 -17.76 -16.27 -0.82
C LYS A 134 -17.59 -17.60 -1.53
#